data_AF-A0A2W6V546-F1
#
_entry.id   AF-A0A2W6V546-F1
#
_cell.length_a   1.000
_cell.length_b   1.000
_cell.length_c   1.000
_cell.angle_alpha   90.00
_cell.angle_beta   90.00
_cell.angle_gamma   90.00
#
_symmetry.space_group_name_H-M   'P 1'
#
loop_
_entity.id
_entity.type
_entity.pdbx_description
1 polymer ?
#
loop_
_entity_poly.entity_id
_entity_poly.type
_entity_poly.pdbx_seq_one_letter_code
_entity_poly.pdbx_strand_id
1 'polypeptide(L)'
;MVTLLLDRAQLEVALSPVERVLSRRSDSVRVDRAHIGKVQLTDDAWTWLRGVPSPGTLVRGTIAMGTWTSASGDDFVVVRRRHPAVVIDLDEDAAFSRLVLTTRHGLALVRALRLDVPGDQDAPADVTEIAARNPPRPRGAGRTPRPAASPRPATA
;
A
#
# COMPACT_ATOMS: atom_id res chain seq x y z
N MET A 1 -0.61 7.91 18.96
CA MET A 1 -1.13 7.88 17.58
C MET A 1 -0.34 8.91 16.84
N VAL A 2 0.23 8.56 15.70
CA VAL A 2 1.23 9.40 15.05
C VAL A 2 0.58 10.68 14.51
N THR A 3 1.30 11.79 14.58
CA THR A 3 0.86 13.06 14.00
C THR A 3 1.52 13.22 12.64
N LEU A 4 0.72 13.50 11.61
CA LEU A 4 1.22 13.74 10.26
C LEU A 4 1.06 15.23 9.99
N LEU A 5 2.18 15.90 9.77
CA LEU A 5 2.24 17.30 9.38
C LEU A 5 2.61 17.32 7.91
N LEU A 6 1.70 17.77 7.08
CA LEU A 6 1.92 17.93 5.65
C LEU A 6 2.06 19.42 5.36
N ASP A 7 3.20 19.79 4.79
CA ASP A 7 3.46 21.09 4.19
C ASP A 7 3.55 20.95 2.66
N ARG A 8 3.69 22.07 1.94
CA ARG A 8 3.77 22.07 0.47
C ARG A 8 4.91 21.20 -0.06
N ALA A 9 6.08 21.24 0.58
CA ALA A 9 7.28 20.56 0.11
C ALA A 9 7.53 19.20 0.79
N GLN A 10 6.98 18.97 1.98
CA GLN A 10 7.40 17.85 2.84
C GLN A 10 6.25 17.25 3.64
N LEU A 11 6.35 15.95 3.87
CA LEU A 11 5.57 15.19 4.84
C LEU A 11 6.44 14.91 6.07
N GLU A 12 6.06 15.44 7.22
CA GLU A 12 6.67 15.12 8.51
C GLU A 12 5.77 14.16 9.32
N VAL A 13 6.35 13.02 9.69
CA VAL A 13 5.83 12.07 10.66
C VAL A 13 6.35 12.47 12.02
N ALA A 14 5.57 13.30 12.72
CA ALA A 14 5.88 13.78 14.04
C ALA A 14 5.66 12.68 15.09
N LEU A 15 6.77 12.22 15.67
CA LEU A 15 6.77 11.17 16.68
C LEU A 15 6.55 11.76 18.07
N SER A 16 5.60 11.18 18.81
CA SER A 16 5.51 11.42 20.25
C SER A 16 6.73 10.87 20.99
N PRO A 17 7.00 11.30 22.25
CA PRO A 17 8.13 10.78 23.02
C PRO A 17 8.15 9.25 23.15
N VAL A 18 6.98 8.62 23.33
CA VAL A 18 6.86 7.16 23.38
C VAL A 18 7.19 6.53 22.03
N GLU A 19 6.75 7.14 20.92
CA GLU A 19 7.05 6.64 19.57
C GLU A 19 8.53 6.77 19.25
N ARG A 20 9.19 7.85 19.68
CA ARG A 20 10.65 8.01 19.58
C ARG A 20 11.41 6.87 20.28
N VAL A 21 11.05 6.59 21.52
CA VAL A 21 11.66 5.51 22.31
C VAL A 21 11.43 4.15 21.64
N LEU A 22 10.18 3.83 21.27
CA LEU A 22 9.85 2.53 20.67
C LEU A 22 10.45 2.37 19.26
N SER A 23 10.59 3.46 18.51
CA SER A 23 11.23 3.47 17.19
C SER A 23 12.76 3.54 17.28
N ARG A 24 13.31 3.67 18.49
CA ARG A 24 14.74 3.90 18.75
C ARG A 24 15.32 5.06 17.94
N ARG A 25 14.57 6.17 17.91
CA ARG A 25 14.91 7.35 17.11
C ARG A 25 14.67 8.65 17.87
N SER A 26 15.56 9.61 17.71
CA SER A 26 15.47 10.92 18.37
C SER A 26 14.55 11.90 17.64
N ASP A 27 14.48 11.81 16.31
CA ASP A 27 13.86 12.85 15.48
C ASP A 27 12.54 12.39 14.82
N SER A 28 11.79 13.35 14.25
CA SER A 28 10.62 13.11 13.37
C SER A 28 11.05 12.73 11.96
N VAL A 29 10.35 11.78 11.32
CA VAL A 29 10.72 11.35 9.95
C VAL A 29 10.17 12.37 8.97
N ARG A 30 11.05 12.97 8.15
CA ARG A 30 10.68 13.94 7.13
C ARG A 30 10.95 13.32 5.77
N VAL A 31 9.99 13.47 4.87
CA VAL A 31 10.04 12.98 3.50
C VAL A 31 9.61 14.09 2.57
N ASP A 32 10.45 14.41 1.59
CA ASP A 32 10.07 15.38 0.57
C ASP A 32 8.95 14.81 -0.28
N ARG A 33 7.98 15.67 -0.57
CA ARG A 33 6.78 15.29 -1.30
C ARG A 33 7.09 14.80 -2.71
N ALA A 34 8.17 15.29 -3.31
CA ALA A 34 8.66 14.86 -4.62
C ALA A 34 9.01 13.36 -4.66
N HIS A 35 9.33 12.75 -3.51
CA HIS A 35 9.65 11.32 -3.42
C HIS A 35 8.45 10.44 -3.09
N ILE A 36 7.24 11.01 -2.95
CA ILE A 36 6.04 10.23 -2.65
C ILE A 36 5.45 9.68 -3.95
N GLY A 37 5.77 8.42 -4.26
CA GLY A 37 5.27 7.76 -5.46
C GLY A 37 3.82 7.26 -5.33
N LYS A 38 3.50 6.56 -4.23
CA LYS A 38 2.17 5.94 -4.06
C LYS A 38 1.69 5.98 -2.63
N VAL A 39 0.40 6.25 -2.44
CA VAL A 39 -0.25 6.21 -1.12
C VAL A 39 -1.45 5.29 -1.13
N GLN A 40 -1.48 4.35 -0.18
CA GLN A 40 -2.54 3.35 -0.03
C GLN A 40 -3.12 3.40 1.37
N LEU A 41 -4.45 3.38 1.47
CA LEU A 41 -5.15 3.20 2.73
C LEU A 41 -5.33 1.70 2.99
N THR A 42 -5.19 1.30 4.25
CA THR A 42 -5.39 -0.09 4.65
C THR A 42 -5.97 -0.17 6.06
N ASP A 43 -6.79 -1.19 6.30
CA ASP A 43 -7.35 -1.48 7.63
C ASP A 43 -6.47 -2.44 8.44
N ASP A 44 -5.48 -3.09 7.80
CA ASP A 44 -4.53 -4.00 8.46
C ASP A 44 -3.09 -3.79 7.99
N ALA A 45 -2.40 -2.88 8.67
CA ALA A 45 -0.99 -2.59 8.42
C ALA A 45 -0.04 -3.77 8.68
N TRP A 46 -0.44 -4.80 9.45
CA TRP A 46 0.44 -5.93 9.73
C TRP A 46 0.80 -6.73 8.48
N THR A 47 -0.10 -6.74 7.49
CA THR A 47 0.09 -7.41 6.20
C THR A 47 1.17 -6.75 5.33
N TRP A 48 1.53 -5.50 5.64
CA TRP A 48 2.52 -4.72 4.90
C TRP A 48 3.92 -4.78 5.51
N LEU A 49 4.05 -5.37 6.71
CA LEU A 49 5.34 -5.50 7.38
C LEU A 49 6.18 -6.56 6.65
N ARG A 50 7.34 -6.14 6.16
CA ARG A 50 8.33 -7.02 5.53
C ARG A 50 9.68 -6.83 6.21
N GLY A 51 10.56 -7.82 6.07
CA GLY A 51 11.88 -7.77 6.67
C GLY A 51 11.87 -7.93 8.19
N VAL A 52 12.91 -7.40 8.83
CA VAL A 52 13.14 -7.53 10.28
C VAL A 52 13.38 -6.16 10.93
N PRO A 53 12.95 -5.95 12.18
CA PRO A 53 13.21 -4.69 12.89
C PRO A 53 14.71 -4.48 13.13
N SER A 54 15.27 -3.39 12.61
CA SER A 54 16.69 -3.02 12.74
C SER A 54 16.94 -1.52 12.47
N PRO A 55 17.00 -0.65 13.49
CA PRO A 55 16.53 -0.84 14.87
C PRO A 55 15.00 -0.71 14.97
N GLY A 56 14.36 -1.48 15.86
CA GLY A 56 12.92 -1.34 16.11
C GLY A 56 12.40 -2.15 17.29
N THR A 57 11.17 -1.85 17.69
CA THR A 57 10.42 -2.59 18.72
C THR A 57 9.28 -3.36 18.07
N LEU A 58 9.19 -4.67 18.33
CA LEU A 58 8.13 -5.54 17.86
C LEU A 58 7.48 -6.28 19.03
N VAL A 59 6.18 -6.04 19.21
CA VAL A 59 5.28 -6.87 20.03
C VAL A 59 4.15 -7.32 19.13
N ARG A 60 4.19 -8.58 18.69
CA ARG A 60 3.27 -9.12 17.67
C ARG A 60 1.80 -8.83 18.02
N GLY A 61 1.04 -8.33 17.05
CA GLY A 61 -0.37 -7.95 17.19
C GLY A 61 -0.63 -6.65 17.97
N THR A 62 0.39 -6.08 18.62
CA THR A 62 0.25 -4.91 19.49
C THR A 62 0.98 -3.68 18.96
N ILE A 63 2.29 -3.78 18.75
CA ILE A 63 3.12 -2.69 18.21
C ILE A 63 4.21 -3.20 17.27
N ALA A 64 4.50 -2.44 16.24
CA ALA A 64 5.72 -2.52 15.44
C ALA A 64 6.17 -1.08 15.17
N MET A 65 7.35 -0.68 15.66
CA MET A 65 7.84 0.71 15.56
C MET A 65 9.34 0.79 15.33
N GLY A 66 9.78 1.63 14.39
CA GLY A 66 11.19 1.80 14.02
C GLY A 66 11.48 1.47 12.56
N THR A 67 12.73 1.11 12.27
CA THR A 67 13.19 0.74 10.92
C THR A 67 13.08 -0.77 10.70
N TRP A 68 12.49 -1.18 9.58
CA TRP A 68 12.35 -2.58 9.15
C TRP A 68 13.22 -2.78 7.91
N THR A 69 14.29 -3.56 8.05
CA THR A 69 15.24 -3.80 6.96
C THR A 69 14.84 -5.04 6.18
N SER A 70 14.82 -4.91 4.86
CA SER A 70 14.50 -5.97 3.92
C SER A 70 15.45 -5.94 2.72
N ALA A 71 15.41 -6.98 1.87
CA ALA A 71 16.18 -6.98 0.62
C ALA A 71 15.75 -5.85 -0.35
N SER A 72 14.54 -5.32 -0.19
CA SER A 72 14.01 -4.21 -1.00
C SER A 72 14.30 -2.82 -0.42
N GLY A 73 15.10 -2.74 0.65
CA GLY A 73 15.39 -1.50 1.36
C GLY A 73 14.73 -1.41 2.73
N ASP A 74 14.90 -0.25 3.35
CA ASP A 74 14.46 0.03 4.72
C ASP A 74 13.07 0.70 4.74
N ASP A 75 12.19 0.16 5.55
CA ASP A 75 10.88 0.75 5.81
C ASP A 75 10.86 1.44 7.16
N PHE A 76 10.15 2.56 7.27
CA PHE A 76 9.81 3.14 8.55
C PHE A 76 8.40 2.74 8.97
N VAL A 77 8.29 2.13 10.15
CA VAL A 77 7.06 1.52 10.64
C VAL A 77 6.62 2.21 11.92
N VAL A 78 5.35 2.59 11.99
CA VAL A 78 4.65 2.98 13.22
C VAL A 78 3.26 2.35 13.20
N VAL A 79 3.19 1.08 13.58
CA VAL A 79 1.96 0.29 13.59
C VAL A 79 1.50 0.03 15.02
N ARG A 80 0.21 0.27 15.27
CA ARG A 80 -0.44 0.03 16.57
C ARG A 80 -1.71 -0.79 16.36
N ARG A 81 -1.79 -1.96 17.00
CA ARG A 81 -2.95 -2.87 16.96
C ARG A 81 -3.45 -3.06 15.51
N ARG A 82 -4.73 -3.37 15.33
CA ARG A 82 -5.39 -3.40 14.01
C ARG A 82 -6.26 -2.15 13.87
N HIS A 83 -5.63 -1.06 13.49
CA HIS A 83 -6.28 0.22 13.24
C HIS A 83 -6.02 0.68 11.81
N PRO A 84 -6.88 1.54 11.25
CA PRO A 84 -6.65 2.15 9.96
C PRO A 84 -5.25 2.75 9.85
N ALA A 85 -4.66 2.57 8.69
CA ALA A 85 -3.29 2.92 8.41
C ALA A 85 -3.13 3.43 6.99
N VAL A 86 -2.00 4.07 6.76
CA VAL A 86 -1.55 4.48 5.46
C VAL A 86 -0.20 3.84 5.18
N VAL A 87 -0.04 3.40 3.94
CA VAL A 87 1.20 2.89 3.38
C VAL A 87 1.63 3.84 2.28
N ILE A 88 2.87 4.31 2.37
CA ILE A 88 3.43 5.31 1.48
C ILE A 88 4.67 4.69 0.86
N ASP A 89 4.62 4.37 -0.44
CA ASP A 89 5.80 3.96 -1.19
C ASP A 89 6.56 5.20 -1.62
N LEU A 90 7.88 5.14 -1.45
CA LEU A 90 8.79 6.23 -1.74
C LEU A 90 9.75 5.84 -2.86
N ASP A 91 10.25 6.85 -3.55
CA ASP A 91 11.23 6.68 -4.61
C ASP A 91 12.61 6.29 -4.04
N GLU A 92 13.51 5.83 -4.91
CA GLU A 92 14.82 5.27 -4.52
C GLU A 92 15.78 6.29 -3.86
N ASP A 93 15.57 7.58 -4.09
CA ASP A 93 16.35 8.66 -3.49
C ASP A 93 15.94 9.00 -2.05
N ALA A 94 14.82 8.43 -1.56
CA ALA A 94 14.35 8.67 -0.20
C ALA A 94 15.10 7.83 0.84
N ALA A 95 15.15 8.33 2.08
CA ALA A 95 15.79 7.63 3.21
C ALA A 95 15.12 6.30 3.58
N PHE A 96 13.88 6.09 3.17
CA PHE A 96 13.12 4.86 3.36
C PHE A 96 12.45 4.50 2.05
N SER A 97 12.29 3.22 1.78
CA SER A 97 11.52 2.73 0.63
C SER A 97 10.01 2.78 0.87
N ARG A 98 9.59 2.72 2.14
CA ARG A 98 8.17 2.76 2.51
C ARG A 98 7.96 3.32 3.91
N LEU A 99 6.86 4.04 4.10
CA LEU A 99 6.30 4.35 5.43
C LEU A 99 5.03 3.54 5.67
N VAL A 100 4.94 2.86 6.82
CA VAL A 100 3.74 2.10 7.23
C VAL A 100 3.22 2.65 8.55
N LEU A 101 2.14 3.43 8.52
CA LEU A 101 1.74 4.30 9.63
C LEU A 101 0.28 4.09 10.02
N THR A 102 0.02 3.68 11.25
CA THR A 102 -1.33 3.70 11.83
C THR A 102 -1.78 5.14 12.09
N THR A 103 -2.87 5.57 11.44
CA THR A 103 -3.42 6.92 11.57
C THR A 103 -4.91 6.96 11.29
N ARG A 104 -5.65 7.79 12.02
CA ARG A 104 -7.06 8.09 11.70
C ARG A 104 -7.22 9.09 10.55
N HIS A 105 -6.15 9.77 10.14
CA HIS A 105 -6.19 10.87 9.17
C HIS A 105 -5.73 10.46 7.77
N GLY A 106 -5.66 9.16 7.47
CA GLY A 106 -5.17 8.66 6.17
C GLY A 106 -5.95 9.24 4.98
N LEU A 107 -7.28 9.30 5.07
CA LEU A 107 -8.11 9.87 4.01
C LEU A 107 -7.81 11.35 3.75
N ALA A 108 -7.59 12.12 4.82
CA ALA A 108 -7.21 13.53 4.72
C ALA A 108 -5.84 13.69 4.06
N LEU A 109 -4.87 12.83 4.40
CA LEU A 109 -3.55 12.81 3.77
C LEU A 109 -3.66 12.55 2.26
N VAL A 110 -4.40 11.52 1.83
CA VAL A 110 -4.56 11.20 0.40
C VAL A 110 -5.19 12.37 -0.36
N ARG A 111 -6.18 13.03 0.23
CA ARG A 111 -6.83 14.20 -0.39
C ARG A 111 -5.85 15.37 -0.54
N ALA A 112 -5.12 15.71 0.52
CA ALA A 112 -4.14 16.78 0.49
C ALA A 112 -2.99 16.48 -0.50
N LEU A 113 -2.58 15.20 -0.59
CA LEU A 113 -1.55 14.79 -1.55
C LEU A 113 -2.01 14.90 -3.01
N ARG A 114 -3.30 14.81 -3.31
CA ARG A 114 -3.84 15.01 -4.67
C ARG A 114 -4.04 16.48 -5.02
N LEU A 115 -4.50 17.29 -4.07
CA LEU A 115 -4.87 18.69 -4.32
C LEU A 115 -3.70 19.60 -4.67
N ASP A 116 -2.49 19.21 -4.29
CA ASP A 116 -1.27 20.01 -4.39
C ASP A 116 -0.31 19.48 -5.46
N VAL A 117 -0.68 18.46 -6.25
CA VAL A 117 0.08 18.09 -7.47
C VAL A 117 -0.31 19.10 -8.56
N PRO A 118 0.56 20.07 -8.92
CA PRO A 118 0.28 20.98 -10.00
C PRO A 118 0.59 20.25 -11.31
N GLY A 119 -0.36 19.44 -11.80
CA GLY A 119 -0.16 18.74 -13.08
C GLY A 119 -1.03 17.53 -13.36
N ASP A 120 -1.55 16.82 -12.35
CA ASP A 120 -2.33 15.60 -12.61
C ASP A 120 -3.83 15.91 -12.62
N GLN A 121 -4.27 16.43 -13.76
CA GLN A 121 -5.58 16.05 -14.30
C GLN A 121 -5.47 14.63 -14.89
N ASP A 122 -5.14 13.63 -14.07
CA ASP A 122 -5.68 12.30 -14.31
C ASP A 122 -7.14 12.37 -13.87
N ALA A 123 -7.97 12.85 -14.78
CA ALA A 123 -9.41 12.60 -14.70
C ALA A 123 -9.56 11.09 -14.48
N PRO A 124 -10.23 10.62 -13.43
CA PRO A 124 -10.45 9.21 -13.24
C PRO A 124 -11.20 8.71 -14.48
N ALA A 125 -10.52 7.95 -15.34
CA ALA A 125 -11.16 7.33 -16.48
C ALA A 125 -12.29 6.46 -15.94
N ASP A 126 -13.49 6.66 -16.48
CA ASP A 126 -14.64 5.87 -16.13
C ASP A 126 -14.26 4.38 -16.27
N VAL A 127 -14.66 3.56 -15.29
CA VAL A 127 -14.35 2.13 -15.25
C VAL A 127 -14.85 1.44 -16.53
N THR A 128 -15.85 2.02 -17.19
CA THR A 128 -16.36 1.62 -18.51
C THR A 128 -15.34 1.83 -19.64
N GLU A 129 -14.55 2.91 -19.64
CA GLU A 129 -13.51 3.17 -20.67
C GLU A 129 -12.30 2.26 -20.53
N ILE A 130 -11.86 1.97 -19.29
CA ILE A 130 -10.73 1.05 -19.04
C ILE A 130 -11.11 -0.37 -19.49
N ALA A 131 -12.35 -0.80 -19.20
CA ALA A 131 -12.87 -2.09 -19.66
C ALA A 131 -13.02 -2.16 -21.20
N ALA A 132 -13.37 -1.05 -21.85
CA ALA A 132 -13.47 -0.96 -23.31
C ALA A 132 -12.10 -1.00 -24.00
N ARG A 133 -11.06 -0.42 -23.38
CA ARG A 133 -9.68 -0.42 -23.92
C ARG A 133 -9.02 -1.80 -23.86
N ASN A 134 -9.42 -2.65 -22.93
CA ASN A 134 -8.90 -4.01 -22.81
C ASN A 134 -10.06 -5.01 -22.80
N PRO A 135 -10.70 -5.26 -23.96
CA PRO A 135 -11.84 -6.14 -24.03
C PRO A 135 -11.44 -7.55 -23.55
N PRO A 136 -12.27 -8.21 -22.73
CA PRO A 136 -11.96 -9.55 -22.26
C PRO A 136 -11.75 -10.46 -23.45
N ARG A 137 -10.59 -11.15 -23.48
CA ARG A 137 -10.30 -12.18 -24.49
C ARG A 137 -11.48 -13.16 -24.50
N PRO A 138 -12.14 -13.39 -25.65
CA PRO A 138 -13.26 -14.31 -25.71
C PRO A 138 -12.79 -15.65 -25.17
N ARG A 139 -13.46 -16.14 -24.11
CA ARG A 139 -13.27 -17.51 -23.66
C ARG A 139 -13.56 -18.38 -24.87
N GLY A 140 -12.55 -19.10 -25.34
CA GLY A 140 -12.63 -19.91 -26.56
C GLY A 140 -13.93 -20.70 -26.56
N ALA A 141 -14.67 -20.61 -27.67
CA ALA A 141 -15.93 -21.30 -27.86
C ALA A 141 -15.76 -22.75 -27.38
N GLY A 142 -16.53 -23.12 -26.36
CA GLY A 142 -16.52 -24.47 -25.82
C GLY A 142 -16.71 -25.46 -26.97
N ARG A 143 -15.83 -26.45 -27.07
CA ARG A 143 -15.99 -27.56 -28.02
C ARG A 143 -17.40 -28.12 -27.86
N THR A 144 -18.19 -28.05 -28.92
CA THR A 144 -19.48 -28.71 -29.01
C THR A 144 -19.29 -30.20 -28.71
N PRO A 145 -20.06 -30.81 -27.79
CA PRO A 145 -19.96 -32.23 -27.52
C PRO A 145 -20.27 -33.01 -28.80
N ARG A 146 -19.34 -33.89 -29.21
CA ARG A 146 -19.54 -34.76 -30.37
C ARG A 146 -20.67 -35.74 -30.04
N PRO A 147 -21.70 -35.89 -30.88
CA PRO A 147 -22.78 -36.84 -30.62
C PRO A 147 -22.22 -38.27 -30.53
N ALA A 148 -22.63 -38.99 -29.50
CA ALA A 148 -22.28 -40.40 -29.32
C ALA A 148 -22.93 -41.23 -30.44
N ALA A 149 -22.14 -42.10 -31.06
CA ALA A 149 -22.64 -43.03 -32.07
C ALA A 149 -23.58 -44.03 -31.41
N SER A 150 -24.80 -44.17 -31.95
CA SER A 150 -25.77 -45.18 -31.52
C SER A 150 -25.22 -46.59 -31.77
N PRO A 151 -25.43 -47.54 -30.84
CA PRO A 151 -25.04 -48.93 -31.05
C PRO A 151 -25.87 -49.56 -32.18
N ARG A 152 -25.20 -50.30 -33.05
CA ARG A 152 -25.84 -51.08 -34.12
C ARG A 152 -26.71 -52.20 -33.52
N PRO A 153 -27.91 -52.47 -34.05
CA PRO A 153 -28.69 -53.62 -33.62
C PRO A 153 -27.98 -54.91 -34.03
N ALA A 154 -27.94 -55.87 -33.11
CA ALA A 154 -27.52 -57.23 -33.40
C ALA A 154 -28.58 -57.89 -34.29
N THR A 155 -28.16 -58.38 -35.45
CA THR A 155 -28.94 -59.30 -36.27
C THR A 155 -28.98 -60.68 -35.59
N ALA A 156 -30.15 -61.31 -35.68
CA ALA A 156 -30.54 -62.58 -35.08
C ALA A 156 -29.64 -63.77 -35.46
#